data_AF-A0A1K1T5H0-F1
#
_entry.id   AF-A0A1K1T5H0-F1
#
_cell.length_a   1.000
_cell.length_b   1.000
_cell.length_c   1.000
_cell.angle_alpha   90.00
_cell.angle_beta   90.00
_cell.angle_gamma   90.00
#
_symmetry.space_group_name_H-M   'P 1'
#
loop_
_entity.id
_entity.type
_entity.pdbx_description
1 polymer ?
#
loop_
_entity_poly.entity_id
_entity_poly.type
_entity_poly.pdbx_seq_one_letter_code
_entity_poly.pdbx_strand_id
1 'polypeptide(L)'
;TGQLSYFNGILKQVTSGTYTNIDSTATSVLAQLQEANSKTPIKIRKQSDFRIFISEVLYDLYLMELANKNIFKPTDDFKLFGTTTTLVPVSGLNSSPYKIVSIRLSNLQLGMDLESDVTKSSLKYSIETEQHYADIHYSLGVSVVYPIASEVGYADLSPA
;
A
#
# COMPACT_ATOMS: atom_id res chain seq x y z
N THR A 1 20.82 -8.08 2.85
CA THR A 1 20.60 -9.50 3.21
C THR A 1 19.15 -9.66 3.66
N GLY A 2 18.34 -10.42 2.93
CA GLY A 2 16.90 -10.54 3.23
C GLY A 2 16.64 -11.55 4.34
N GLN A 3 15.93 -11.17 5.39
CA GLN A 3 15.35 -12.14 6.32
C GLN A 3 14.31 -12.97 5.57
N LEU A 4 14.54 -14.28 5.49
CA LEU A 4 13.69 -15.26 4.80
C LEU A 4 12.43 -15.62 5.60
N SER A 5 12.31 -15.12 6.84
CA SER A 5 11.17 -15.38 7.73
C SER A 5 9.90 -14.63 7.33
N TYR A 6 10.02 -13.60 6.49
CA TYR A 6 8.90 -12.77 6.06
C TYR A 6 8.95 -12.54 4.55
N PHE A 7 7.77 -12.45 3.93
CA PHE A 7 7.65 -12.05 2.54
C PHE A 7 8.23 -10.64 2.34
N ASN A 8 8.96 -10.42 1.24
CA ASN A 8 9.39 -9.08 0.86
C ASN A 8 8.16 -8.24 0.46
N GLY A 9 7.69 -7.38 1.35
CA GLY A 9 6.53 -6.53 1.09
C GLY A 9 6.73 -5.51 -0.04
N ILE A 10 5.64 -4.98 -0.57
CA ILE A 10 5.61 -4.02 -1.70
C ILE A 10 6.55 -2.83 -1.43
N LEU A 11 6.55 -2.28 -0.22
CA LEU A 11 7.38 -1.12 0.14
C LEU A 11 8.89 -1.38 -0.07
N LYS A 12 9.33 -2.60 0.25
CA LYS A 12 10.73 -3.01 0.08
C LYS A 12 11.06 -3.20 -1.40
N GLN A 13 10.13 -3.73 -2.19
CA GLN A 13 10.30 -3.91 -3.63
C GLN A 13 10.36 -2.56 -4.35
N VAL A 14 9.44 -1.64 -4.02
CA VAL A 14 9.38 -0.30 -4.62
C VAL A 14 10.62 0.51 -4.30
N THR A 15 11.06 0.56 -3.04
CA THR A 15 12.25 1.33 -2.63
C THR A 15 13.56 0.73 -3.14
N SER A 16 13.61 -0.57 -3.42
CA SER A 16 14.75 -1.23 -4.07
C SER A 16 14.74 -1.14 -5.61
N GLY A 17 13.60 -0.77 -6.20
CA GLY A 17 13.38 -0.70 -7.65
C GLY A 17 13.42 0.74 -8.18
N THR A 18 12.94 0.92 -9.42
CA THR A 18 12.77 2.27 -9.99
C THR A 18 11.35 2.78 -9.72
N TYR A 19 11.26 3.99 -9.17
CA TYR A 19 10.00 4.65 -8.85
C TYR A 19 10.10 6.15 -9.13
N THR A 20 8.95 6.81 -9.33
CA THR A 20 8.86 8.27 -9.32
C THR A 20 8.86 8.74 -7.88
N ASN A 21 9.83 9.57 -7.51
CA ASN A 21 9.80 10.26 -6.22
C ASN A 21 8.63 11.26 -6.22
N ILE A 22 7.69 11.09 -5.30
CA ILE A 22 6.51 11.97 -5.14
C ILE A 22 6.55 12.73 -3.81
N ASP A 23 7.73 12.90 -3.21
CA ASP A 23 7.89 13.61 -1.93
C ASP A 23 7.32 15.03 -2.04
N SER A 24 6.82 15.57 -0.94
CA SER A 24 6.29 16.94 -0.91
C SER A 24 7.04 17.74 0.15
N THR A 25 7.22 19.03 -0.12
CA THR A 25 7.75 20.00 0.85
C THR A 25 6.62 20.78 1.56
N ALA A 26 5.36 20.50 1.21
CA ALA A 26 4.22 21.14 1.84
C ALA A 26 4.05 20.67 3.30
N THR A 27 3.40 21.50 4.11
CA THR A 27 3.24 21.24 5.56
C THR A 27 1.91 20.59 5.92
N SER A 28 0.85 20.84 5.14
CA SER A 28 -0.47 20.20 5.34
C SER A 28 -0.59 18.92 4.52
N VAL A 29 -1.18 17.89 5.11
CA VAL A 29 -1.38 16.57 4.49
C VAL A 29 -2.18 16.68 3.19
N LEU A 30 -3.21 17.53 3.13
CA LEU A 30 -3.98 17.79 1.90
C LEU A 30 -3.08 18.29 0.76
N ALA A 31 -2.24 19.29 1.02
CA ALA A 31 -1.35 19.85 0.01
C ALA A 31 -0.26 18.85 -0.39
N GLN A 32 0.27 18.08 0.57
CA GLN A 32 1.23 17.03 0.32
C GLN A 32 0.68 15.97 -0.65
N LEU A 33 -0.55 15.48 -0.41
CA LEU A 33 -1.21 14.52 -1.30
C LEU A 33 -1.51 15.10 -2.69
N GLN A 34 -1.86 16.38 -2.77
CA GLN A 34 -2.10 17.06 -4.05
C GLN A 34 -0.81 17.24 -4.86
N GLU A 35 0.30 17.62 -4.21
CA GLU A 35 1.62 17.68 -4.85
C GLU A 35 2.11 16.31 -5.30
N ALA A 36 1.96 15.29 -4.45
CA ALA A 36 2.30 13.91 -4.78
C ALA A 36 1.52 13.41 -6.01
N ASN A 37 0.22 13.73 -6.07
CA ASN A 37 -0.58 13.46 -7.25
C ASN A 37 -0.08 14.28 -8.45
N SER A 38 0.22 15.57 -8.30
CA SER A 38 0.72 16.41 -9.40
C SER A 38 2.01 15.89 -10.04
N LYS A 39 2.94 15.40 -9.23
CA LYS A 39 4.22 14.79 -9.66
C LYS A 39 4.03 13.47 -10.40
N THR A 40 2.91 12.79 -10.21
CA THR A 40 2.60 11.57 -10.98
C THR A 40 2.23 11.93 -12.43
N PRO A 41 2.77 11.26 -13.45
CA PRO A 41 2.44 11.55 -14.85
C PRO A 41 0.93 11.47 -15.15
N ILE A 42 0.42 12.43 -15.93
CA ILE A 42 -1.02 12.52 -16.23
C ILE A 42 -1.56 11.30 -16.99
N LYS A 43 -0.71 10.66 -17.80
CA LYS A 43 -1.04 9.43 -18.55
C LYS A 43 -1.45 8.27 -17.63
N ILE A 44 -1.02 8.33 -16.36
CA ILE A 44 -1.17 7.27 -15.37
C ILE A 44 -2.27 7.65 -14.39
N ARG A 45 -2.30 8.91 -13.93
CA ARG A 45 -3.40 9.42 -13.10
C ARG A 45 -4.78 9.35 -13.72
N LYS A 46 -4.87 9.48 -15.05
CA LYS A 46 -6.14 9.39 -15.78
C LYS A 46 -6.65 7.96 -15.94
N GLN A 47 -5.84 6.96 -15.62
CA GLN A 47 -6.28 5.57 -15.70
C GLN A 47 -7.24 5.25 -14.56
N SER A 48 -8.29 4.49 -14.85
CA SER A 48 -9.33 4.15 -13.87
C SER A 48 -8.84 3.26 -12.73
N ASP A 49 -7.68 2.61 -12.92
CA ASP A 49 -7.06 1.66 -11.99
C ASP A 49 -5.95 2.29 -11.14
N PHE A 50 -5.68 3.59 -11.28
CA PHE A 50 -4.68 4.29 -10.47
C PHE A 50 -5.20 4.57 -9.06
N ARG A 51 -4.40 4.21 -8.06
CA ARG A 51 -4.72 4.38 -6.63
C ARG A 51 -3.51 4.91 -5.87
N ILE A 52 -3.77 5.66 -4.81
CA ILE A 52 -2.74 6.06 -3.84
C ILE A 52 -3.03 5.34 -2.52
N PHE A 53 -2.12 4.47 -2.12
CA PHE A 53 -2.17 3.79 -0.83
C PHE A 53 -1.55 4.66 0.25
N ILE A 54 -2.29 4.83 1.34
CA ILE A 54 -1.92 5.65 2.49
C ILE A 54 -2.20 4.87 3.78
N SER A 55 -1.55 5.22 4.89
CA SER A 55 -1.93 4.65 6.18
C SER A 55 -3.29 5.18 6.65
N GLU A 56 -3.95 4.41 7.52
CA GLU A 56 -5.21 4.85 8.14
C GLU A 56 -4.98 6.10 9.00
N VAL A 57 -3.85 6.15 9.71
CA VAL A 57 -3.45 7.30 10.53
C VAL A 57 -3.34 8.57 9.69
N LEU A 58 -2.70 8.50 8.52
CA LEU A 58 -2.57 9.66 7.62
C LEU A 58 -3.91 10.05 7.00
N TYR A 59 -4.79 9.07 6.74
CA TYR A 59 -6.14 9.33 6.25
C TYR A 59 -7.01 10.05 7.27
N ASP A 60 -6.92 9.68 8.55
CA ASP A 60 -7.62 10.37 9.63
C ASP A 60 -7.14 11.81 9.77
N LEU A 61 -5.81 12.05 9.72
CA LEU A 61 -5.23 13.39 9.70
C LEU A 61 -5.75 14.22 8.51
N TYR A 62 -5.87 13.60 7.33
CA TYR A 62 -6.44 14.23 6.16
C TYR A 62 -7.92 14.63 6.36
N LEU A 63 -8.74 13.76 6.94
CA LEU A 63 -10.14 14.07 7.26
C LEU A 63 -10.26 15.19 8.31
N MET A 64 -9.39 15.17 9.33
CA MET A 64 -9.32 16.23 10.34
C MET A 64 -8.94 17.58 9.72
N GLU A 65 -7.98 17.63 8.79
CA GLU A 65 -7.62 18.85 8.06
C GLU A 65 -8.78 19.40 7.22
N LEU A 66 -9.55 18.52 6.57
CA LEU A 66 -10.75 18.92 5.81
C LEU A 66 -11.84 19.49 6.72
N ALA A 67 -12.07 18.84 7.87
CA ALA A 67 -13.02 19.32 8.88
C ALA A 67 -12.61 20.69 9.43
N ASN A 68 -11.32 20.89 9.74
CA ASN A 68 -10.78 22.17 10.19
C ASN A 68 -10.92 23.30 9.16
N LYS A 69 -10.92 22.96 7.87
CA LYS A 69 -11.16 23.91 6.77
C LYS A 69 -12.65 24.12 6.46
N ASN A 70 -13.55 23.52 7.24
CA ASN A 70 -15.00 23.53 7.03
C ASN A 70 -15.43 22.98 5.66
N ILE A 71 -14.64 22.07 5.09
CA ILE A 71 -14.97 21.43 3.80
C ILE A 71 -15.77 20.17 4.10
N PHE A 72 -17.06 20.20 3.75
CA PHE A 72 -17.89 19.00 3.88
C PHE A 72 -17.56 18.02 2.76
N LYS A 73 -17.14 16.81 3.15
CA LYS A 73 -16.95 15.68 2.26
C LYS A 73 -17.51 14.43 2.94
N PRO A 74 -18.28 13.59 2.23
CA PRO A 74 -18.74 12.33 2.79
C PRO A 74 -17.55 11.47 3.22
N THR A 75 -17.61 10.89 4.41
CA THR A 75 -16.52 10.08 4.98
C THR A 75 -16.22 8.83 4.14
N ASP A 76 -17.23 8.33 3.41
CA ASP A 76 -17.13 7.18 2.50
C ASP A 76 -16.60 7.55 1.11
N ASP A 77 -16.37 8.83 0.81
CA ASP A 77 -15.75 9.23 -0.44
C ASP A 77 -14.22 9.15 -0.33
N PHE A 78 -13.66 8.07 -0.83
CA PHE A 78 -12.22 7.84 -0.86
C PHE A 78 -11.47 8.69 -1.90
N LYS A 79 -12.09 9.66 -2.55
CA LYS A 79 -11.40 10.52 -3.54
C LYS A 79 -10.53 11.58 -2.89
N LEU A 80 -9.34 11.83 -3.44
CA LEU A 80 -8.53 12.97 -3.03
C LEU A 80 -9.22 14.28 -3.45
N PHE A 81 -9.50 15.15 -2.48
CA PHE A 81 -10.17 16.43 -2.68
C PHE A 81 -9.49 17.28 -3.77
N GLY A 82 -10.31 17.76 -4.72
CA GLY A 82 -9.85 18.53 -5.88
C GLY A 82 -9.30 17.68 -7.03
N THR A 83 -9.37 16.35 -6.95
CA THR A 83 -8.86 15.44 -7.99
C THR A 83 -9.79 14.26 -8.24
N THR A 84 -9.56 13.53 -9.34
CA THR A 84 -10.27 12.29 -9.66
C THR A 84 -9.61 11.04 -9.04
N THR A 85 -8.49 11.21 -8.33
CA THR A 85 -7.68 10.11 -7.80
C THR A 85 -8.33 9.52 -6.55
N THR A 86 -8.33 8.19 -6.44
CA THR A 86 -8.83 7.49 -5.25
C THR A 86 -7.68 7.16 -4.29
N LEU A 87 -7.86 7.52 -3.02
CA LEU A 87 -7.04 7.14 -1.88
C LEU A 87 -7.52 5.78 -1.35
N VAL A 88 -6.60 4.93 -0.94
CA VAL A 88 -6.92 3.64 -0.34
C VAL A 88 -6.20 3.57 1.01
N PRO A 89 -6.91 3.78 2.13
CA PRO A 89 -6.32 3.61 3.45
C PRO A 89 -6.05 2.13 3.70
N VAL A 90 -4.84 1.79 4.16
CA VAL A 90 -4.41 0.43 4.45
C VAL A 90 -3.71 0.34 5.80
N SER A 91 -4.12 -0.61 6.62
CA SER A 91 -3.52 -0.87 7.94
C SER A 91 -2.06 -1.34 7.85
N GLY A 92 -1.67 -1.98 6.73
CA GLY A 92 -0.30 -2.45 6.50
C GLY A 92 0.76 -1.34 6.44
N LEU A 93 0.36 -0.08 6.29
CA LEU A 93 1.26 1.08 6.33
C LEU A 93 1.26 1.79 7.70
N ASN A 94 0.48 1.33 8.69
CA ASN A 94 0.39 2.00 10.00
C ASN A 94 1.73 2.00 10.77
N SER A 95 2.61 1.01 10.56
CA SER A 95 3.97 1.00 11.12
C SER A 95 4.93 1.99 10.45
N SER A 96 4.53 2.64 9.36
CA SER A 96 5.27 3.70 8.68
C SER A 96 4.27 4.72 8.14
N PRO A 97 3.60 5.48 9.04
CA PRO A 97 2.35 6.17 8.73
C PRO A 97 2.48 7.26 7.66
N TYR A 98 3.67 7.81 7.48
CA TYR A 98 3.97 8.88 6.54
C TYR A 98 4.32 8.40 5.14
N LYS A 99 4.50 7.08 4.95
CA LYS A 99 4.86 6.53 3.65
C LYS A 99 3.61 6.36 2.80
N ILE A 100 3.69 6.84 1.57
CA ILE A 100 2.64 6.66 0.57
C ILE A 100 3.19 5.95 -0.65
N VAL A 101 2.32 5.16 -1.29
CA VAL A 101 2.64 4.45 -2.53
C VAL A 101 1.53 4.75 -3.53
N SER A 102 1.88 5.35 -4.67
CA SER A 102 0.96 5.50 -5.79
C SER A 102 1.27 4.44 -6.85
N ILE A 103 0.26 3.70 -7.29
CA ILE A 103 0.47 2.62 -8.26
C ILE A 103 -0.83 2.32 -9.00
N ARG A 104 -0.69 1.79 -10.21
CA ARG A 104 -1.81 1.18 -10.95
C ARG A 104 -2.03 -0.24 -10.47
N LEU A 105 -3.29 -0.61 -10.20
CA LEU A 105 -3.61 -1.98 -9.77
C LEU A 105 -3.20 -3.04 -10.80
N SER A 106 -3.25 -2.71 -12.10
CA SER A 106 -2.77 -3.59 -13.18
C SER A 106 -1.27 -3.93 -13.08
N ASN A 107 -0.52 -3.17 -12.29
CA ASN A 107 0.91 -3.39 -12.08
C ASN A 107 1.21 -4.29 -10.86
N LEU A 108 0.20 -4.65 -10.07
CA LEU A 108 0.32 -5.54 -8.92
C LEU A 108 -0.04 -6.96 -9.33
N GLN A 109 0.89 -7.89 -9.13
CA GLN A 109 0.64 -9.31 -9.38
C GLN A 109 0.84 -10.10 -8.09
N LEU A 110 -0.13 -10.97 -7.81
CA LEU A 110 -0.08 -11.96 -6.75
C LEU A 110 0.23 -13.31 -7.39
N GLY A 111 1.37 -13.89 -7.04
CA GLY A 111 1.69 -15.28 -7.34
C GLY A 111 1.48 -16.12 -6.08
N MET A 112 0.71 -17.19 -6.19
CA MET A 112 0.65 -18.22 -5.16
C MET A 112 1.12 -19.53 -5.79
N ASP A 113 2.00 -20.21 -5.07
CA ASP A 113 2.44 -21.55 -5.44
C ASP A 113 1.66 -22.55 -4.58
N LEU A 114 0.76 -23.29 -5.24
CA LEU A 114 -0.02 -24.38 -4.64
C LEU A 114 0.64 -25.74 -4.86
N GLU A 115 1.87 -25.80 -5.39
CA GLU A 115 2.53 -27.08 -5.64
C GLU A 115 2.79 -27.77 -4.28
N SER A 116 1.98 -28.80 -4.02
CA SER A 116 1.97 -29.69 -2.86
C SER A 116 1.13 -29.30 -1.62
N ASP A 117 -0.02 -28.64 -1.79
CA ASP A 117 -1.03 -28.46 -0.71
C ASP A 117 -1.45 -29.80 -0.04
N VAL A 118 -1.44 -30.90 -0.81
CA VAL A 118 -1.74 -32.26 -0.31
C VAL A 118 -0.61 -32.85 0.55
N THR A 119 0.62 -32.36 0.41
CA THR A 119 1.81 -32.95 1.08
C THR A 119 2.24 -32.16 2.33
N LYS A 120 1.77 -30.92 2.51
CA LYS A 120 2.21 -30.04 3.61
C LYS A 120 1.10 -29.54 4.53
N SER A 121 -0.14 -29.97 4.32
CA SER A 121 -1.21 -29.84 5.31
C SER A 121 -1.17 -31.06 6.25
N SER A 122 -0.72 -30.87 7.50
CA SER A 122 -0.63 -31.96 8.48
C SER A 122 -1.50 -31.67 9.69
N LEU A 123 -2.43 -32.56 9.98
CA LEU A 123 -3.26 -32.51 11.18
C LEU A 123 -2.74 -33.55 12.16
N LYS A 124 -2.12 -33.11 13.25
CA LYS A 124 -1.47 -33.96 14.25
C LYS A 124 -2.19 -33.80 15.58
N TYR A 125 -2.56 -34.92 16.19
CA TYR A 125 -3.02 -34.95 17.57
C TYR A 125 -1.82 -35.22 18.47
N SER A 126 -1.51 -34.29 19.37
CA SER A 126 -0.46 -34.45 20.36
C SER A 126 -1.04 -35.07 21.62
N ILE A 127 -0.57 -36.27 21.96
CA ILE A 127 -1.03 -36.99 23.16
C ILE A 127 -0.48 -36.34 24.44
N GLU A 128 0.65 -35.64 24.38
CA GLU A 128 1.24 -34.98 25.56
C GLU A 128 0.57 -33.65 25.93
N THR A 129 -0.05 -32.98 24.95
CA THR A 129 -0.76 -31.71 25.19
C THR A 129 -2.27 -31.81 25.00
N GLU A 130 -2.79 -33.00 24.66
CA GLU A 130 -4.21 -33.28 24.34
C GLU A 130 -4.83 -32.32 23.29
N GLN A 131 -3.99 -31.75 22.42
CA GLN A 131 -4.38 -30.73 21.45
C GLN A 131 -4.23 -31.21 20.01
N HIS A 132 -5.15 -30.74 19.15
CA HIS A 132 -5.06 -30.90 17.71
C HIS A 132 -4.30 -29.71 17.11
N TYR A 133 -3.20 -30.00 16.41
CA TYR A 133 -2.44 -29.03 15.63
C TYR A 133 -2.74 -29.24 14.16
N ALA A 134 -3.09 -28.17 13.46
CA ALA A 134 -3.28 -28.15 12.03
C ALA A 134 -2.23 -27.20 11.43
N ASP A 135 -1.22 -27.78 10.80
CA ASP A 135 -0.15 -27.04 10.15
C ASP A 135 -0.43 -26.95 8.66
N ILE A 136 -0.57 -25.73 8.13
CA ILE A 136 -0.79 -25.45 6.71
C ILE A 136 0.38 -24.62 6.20
N HIS A 137 1.07 -25.13 5.19
CA HIS A 137 2.18 -24.42 4.55
C HIS A 137 1.77 -23.94 3.17
N TYR A 138 1.88 -22.63 2.94
CA TYR A 138 1.64 -22.01 1.64
C TYR A 138 2.79 -21.06 1.30
N SER A 139 3.04 -20.89 0.01
CA SER A 139 4.01 -19.91 -0.50
C SER A 139 3.27 -18.86 -1.31
N LEU A 140 3.44 -17.60 -0.93
CA LEU A 140 2.79 -16.46 -1.55
C LEU A 140 3.81 -15.37 -1.86
N GLY A 141 3.77 -14.83 -3.07
CA GLY A 141 4.61 -13.75 -3.52
C GLY A 141 3.76 -12.62 -4.08
N VAL A 142 4.07 -11.38 -3.70
CA VAL A 142 3.55 -10.19 -4.37
C VAL A 142 4.69 -9.63 -5.20
N SER A 143 4.41 -9.16 -6.41
CA SER A 143 5.41 -8.48 -7.24
C SER A 143 4.82 -7.27 -7.97
N VAL A 144 5.67 -6.28 -8.19
CA VAL A 144 5.40 -5.14 -9.07
C VAL A 144 5.99 -5.49 -10.44
N VAL A 145 5.12 -5.74 -11.42
CA VAL A 145 5.47 -6.35 -12.72
C VAL A 145 6.28 -5.39 -13.60
N TYR A 146 5.86 -4.13 -13.62
CA TYR A 146 6.47 -3.04 -14.36
C TYR A 146 6.99 -2.01 -13.35
N PRO A 147 8.22 -2.18 -12.83
CA PRO A 147 8.91 -1.13 -12.08
C PRO A 147 9.44 -0.06 -13.04
N ILE A 148 8.65 0.32 -14.05
CA ILE A 148 9.00 1.43 -14.92
C ILE A 148 8.70 2.69 -14.10
N ALA A 149 9.67 3.61 -14.05
CA ALA A 149 9.64 4.80 -13.21
C ALA A 149 8.28 5.52 -13.21
N SER A 150 7.56 5.51 -14.32
CA SER A 150 6.30 6.23 -14.47
C SER A 150 5.12 5.65 -13.68
N GLU A 151 5.02 4.32 -13.52
CA GLU A 151 3.78 3.65 -13.03
C GLU A 151 3.71 3.45 -11.52
N VAL A 152 4.81 3.68 -10.82
CA VAL A 152 4.92 3.57 -9.36
C VAL A 152 5.52 4.85 -8.81
N GLY A 153 4.81 5.49 -7.90
CA GLY A 153 5.32 6.60 -7.10
C GLY A 153 5.49 6.20 -5.63
N TYR A 154 6.52 6.72 -5.00
CA TYR A 154 6.76 6.55 -3.56
C TYR A 154 7.19 7.86 -2.94
N ALA A 155 6.67 8.12 -1.74
CA ALA A 155 7.09 9.25 -0.93
C ALA A 155 7.03 8.95 0.56
N ASP A 156 7.82 9.71 1.31
CA ASP A 156 7.74 9.83 2.75
C ASP A 156 7.23 11.24 3.10
N LEU A 157 5.94 11.34 3.38
CA LEU A 157 5.25 12.58 3.71
C LEU A 157 5.41 12.87 5.20
N SER A 158 6.64 13.18 5.62
CA SER A 158 6.86 13.64 6.99
C SER A 158 6.12 14.97 7.18
N PRO A 159 5.17 15.08 8.12
CA PRO A 159 4.75 16.39 8.59
C PRO A 159 5.97 17.08 9.23
N ALA A 160 6.14 18.36 8.93
CA ALA A 160 7.16 19.20 9.57
C ALA A 160 6.76 19.52 11.01
#